data_AF-A0A351UWF2-F1
#
_entry.id   AF-A0A351UWF2-F1
#
_cell.length_a   1.000
_cell.length_b   1.000
_cell.length_c   1.000
_cell.angle_alpha   90.00
_cell.angle_beta   90.00
_cell.angle_gamma   90.00
#
_symmetry.space_group_name_H-M   'P 1'
#
loop_
_entity.id
_entity.type
_entity.pdbx_description
1 polymer ?
#
loop_
_entity_poly.entity_id
_entity_poly.type
_entity_poly.pdbx_seq_one_letter_code
_entity_poly.pdbx_strand_id
1 'polypeptide(L)'
;DEPVASLDVSIQAQVINLFKHLQQEHGFTFLFIAHDLAMVEYLCDRVGVMYHGRLVELAPAEELFSNPLHSYTKTLLSAIPVPDPVRERARKLQVYEEDEVGAGEFVEVLPGHFVLRPYKGGSTDEKA
;
A
#
# COMPACT_ATOMS: atom_id res chain seq x y z
N ASP A 1 -3.47 -15.11 -6.79
CA ASP A 1 -2.17 -14.47 -6.54
C ASP A 1 -1.59 -14.09 -7.90
N GLU A 2 -1.38 -12.79 -8.12
CA GLU A 2 -1.00 -12.17 -9.41
C GLU A 2 -1.66 -12.73 -10.72
N PRO A 3 -3.00 -12.81 -10.83
CA PRO A 3 -3.65 -13.38 -12.01
C PRO A 3 -3.52 -12.52 -13.29
N VAL A 4 -3.03 -11.29 -13.16
CA VAL A 4 -3.03 -10.25 -14.21
C VAL A 4 -1.63 -9.81 -14.61
N ALA A 5 -0.57 -10.21 -13.88
CA ALA A 5 0.79 -9.74 -14.12
C ALA A 5 1.36 -10.14 -15.50
N SER A 6 0.80 -11.17 -16.14
CA SER A 6 1.17 -11.61 -17.49
C SER A 6 0.33 -11.01 -18.62
N LEU A 7 -0.68 -10.18 -18.28
CA LEU A 7 -1.62 -9.62 -19.24
C LEU A 7 -1.22 -8.20 -19.65
N ASP A 8 -1.54 -7.85 -20.90
CA ASP A 8 -1.45 -6.46 -21.38
C ASP A 8 -2.34 -5.54 -20.53
N VAL A 9 -1.89 -4.29 -20.32
CA VAL A 9 -2.59 -3.27 -19.51
C VAL A 9 -4.07 -3.12 -19.90
N SER A 10 -4.39 -3.26 -21.19
CA SER A 10 -5.77 -3.19 -21.68
C SER A 10 -6.64 -4.38 -21.26
N ILE A 11 -6.05 -5.56 -21.10
CA ILE A 11 -6.74 -6.78 -20.64
C ILE A 11 -6.88 -6.76 -19.12
N GLN A 12 -5.87 -6.28 -18.39
CA GLN A 12 -5.95 -6.07 -16.95
C GLN A 12 -7.16 -5.18 -16.60
N ALA A 13 -7.32 -4.05 -17.30
CA ALA A 13 -8.46 -3.14 -17.11
C ALA A 13 -9.82 -3.83 -17.35
N GLN A 14 -9.93 -4.70 -18.36
CA GLN A 14 -11.16 -5.46 -18.62
C GLN A 14 -11.48 -6.45 -17.51
N VAL A 15 -10.48 -7.19 -17.03
CA VAL A 15 -10.63 -8.15 -15.93
C VAL A 15 -11.07 -7.43 -14.65
N ILE A 16 -10.46 -6.28 -14.34
CA ILE A 16 -10.82 -5.49 -13.15
C ILE A 16 -12.27 -4.98 -13.25
N ASN A 17 -12.67 -4.45 -14.40
CA ASN A 17 -14.04 -3.97 -14.59
C ASN A 17 -15.07 -5.10 -14.48
N LEU A 18 -14.72 -6.31 -14.94
CA LEU A 18 -15.54 -7.49 -14.73
C LEU A 18 -15.66 -7.84 -13.24
N PHE A 19 -14.55 -7.86 -12.50
CA PHE A 19 -14.58 -8.13 -11.06
C PHE A 19 -15.43 -7.11 -10.29
N LYS A 20 -15.31 -5.82 -10.62
CA LYS A 20 -16.11 -4.75 -10.01
C LYS A 20 -17.60 -4.92 -10.32
N HIS A 21 -17.94 -5.30 -11.55
CA HIS A 21 -19.32 -5.59 -11.93
C HIS A 21 -19.89 -6.79 -11.16
N LEU A 22 -19.14 -7.90 -11.09
CA LEU A 22 -19.57 -9.10 -10.37
C LEU A 22 -19.70 -8.85 -8.87
N GLN A 23 -18.80 -8.06 -8.27
CA GLN A 23 -18.90 -7.65 -6.87
C GLN A 23 -20.18 -6.83 -6.63
N GLN A 24 -20.51 -5.89 -7.53
CA GLN A 24 -21.74 -5.09 -7.44
C GLN A 24 -23.00 -5.94 -7.61
N GLU A 25 -22.98 -6.93 -8.50
CA GLU A 25 -24.13 -7.80 -8.77
C GLU A 25 -24.38 -8.81 -7.65
N HIS A 26 -23.32 -9.39 -7.09
CA HIS A 26 -23.43 -10.54 -6.18
C HIS A 26 -23.04 -10.24 -4.72
N GLY A 27 -22.47 -9.07 -4.43
CA GLY A 27 -22.16 -8.62 -3.08
C GLY A 27 -21.10 -9.45 -2.35
N PHE A 28 -20.22 -10.17 -3.07
CA PHE A 28 -19.16 -10.96 -2.42
C PHE A 28 -17.98 -10.08 -1.98
N THR A 29 -17.28 -10.54 -0.96
CA THR A 29 -15.98 -9.98 -0.54
C THR A 29 -14.85 -10.75 -1.22
N PHE A 30 -13.79 -10.06 -1.65
CA PHE A 30 -12.59 -10.69 -2.17
C PHE A 30 -11.34 -10.04 -1.59
N LEU A 31 -10.27 -10.82 -1.48
CA LEU A 31 -8.93 -10.37 -1.10
C LEU A 31 -8.07 -10.32 -2.36
N PHE A 32 -7.50 -9.15 -2.64
CA PHE A 32 -6.63 -8.93 -3.78
C PHE A 32 -5.18 -8.69 -3.32
N ILE A 33 -4.22 -9.40 -3.92
CA ILE A 33 -2.78 -9.29 -3.64
C ILE A 33 -2.10 -8.93 -4.97
N ALA A 34 -1.43 -7.78 -5.01
CA ALA A 34 -0.76 -7.26 -6.19
C ALA A 34 0.40 -6.33 -5.81
N HIS A 35 1.36 -6.18 -6.72
CA HIS A 35 2.46 -5.21 -6.62
C HIS A 35 2.16 -3.89 -7.36
N ASP A 36 1.18 -3.88 -8.28
CA ASP A 36 0.76 -2.67 -8.98
C ASP A 36 -0.18 -1.83 -8.10
N LEU A 37 0.35 -0.74 -7.58
CA LEU A 37 -0.38 0.16 -6.68
C LEU A 37 -1.49 0.95 -7.40
N ALA A 38 -1.35 1.26 -8.69
CA ALA A 38 -2.40 1.96 -9.44
C ALA A 38 -3.63 1.08 -9.61
N MET A 39 -3.42 -0.22 -9.83
CA MET A 39 -4.50 -1.20 -9.84
C MET A 39 -5.18 -1.35 -8.47
N VAL A 40 -4.38 -1.39 -7.41
CA VAL A 40 -4.88 -1.50 -6.03
C VAL A 40 -5.74 -0.30 -5.65
N GLU A 41 -5.31 0.92 -5.99
CA GLU A 41 -6.07 2.17 -5.75
C GLU A 41 -7.46 2.13 -6.40
N TYR A 42 -7.56 1.57 -7.61
CA TYR A 42 -8.80 1.55 -8.38
C TYR A 42 -9.78 0.45 -7.95
N LEU A 43 -9.27 -0.72 -7.52
CA LEU A 43 -10.09 -1.90 -7.25
C LEU A 43 -10.46 -2.08 -5.79
N CYS A 44 -9.57 -1.72 -4.86
CA CYS A 44 -9.74 -2.07 -3.44
C CYS A 44 -10.45 -0.97 -2.65
N ASP A 45 -11.38 -1.34 -1.77
CA ASP A 45 -11.98 -0.40 -0.81
C ASP A 45 -11.03 -0.08 0.36
N ARG A 46 -10.22 -1.08 0.76
CA ARG A 46 -9.22 -1.00 1.84
C ARG A 46 -7.93 -1.65 1.39
N VAL A 47 -6.80 -1.10 1.83
CA VAL A 47 -5.47 -1.55 1.42
C VAL A 47 -4.62 -1.79 2.64
N GLY A 48 -4.03 -2.99 2.70
CA GLY A 48 -3.02 -3.36 3.69
C GLY A 48 -1.65 -3.42 3.03
N VAL A 49 -0.66 -2.76 3.64
CA VAL A 49 0.73 -2.77 3.20
C VAL A 49 1.51 -3.70 4.11
N MET A 50 2.23 -4.64 3.51
CA MET A 50 3.09 -5.58 4.22
C MET A 50 4.56 -5.35 3.93
N TYR A 51 5.40 -5.55 4.94
CA TYR A 51 6.86 -5.56 4.82
C TYR A 51 7.45 -6.66 5.70
N HIS A 52 8.35 -7.47 5.15
CA HIS A 52 8.92 -8.65 5.80
C HIS A 52 7.90 -9.53 6.54
N GLY A 53 6.74 -9.78 5.92
CA GLY A 53 5.69 -10.64 6.47
C GLY A 53 4.87 -10.00 7.60
N ARG A 54 5.06 -8.71 7.90
CA ARG A 54 4.23 -7.96 8.86
C ARG A 54 3.38 -6.93 8.16
N LEU A 55 2.15 -6.75 8.64
CA LEU A 55 1.29 -5.65 8.24
C LEU A 55 1.82 -4.37 8.89
N VAL A 56 2.23 -3.41 8.07
CA VAL A 56 2.80 -2.14 8.53
C VAL A 56 1.80 -0.99 8.47
N GLU A 57 0.80 -1.09 7.60
CA GLU A 57 -0.25 -0.10 7.46
C GLU A 57 -1.54 -0.72 6.88
N LEU A 58 -2.71 -0.26 7.31
CA LEU A 58 -4.01 -0.65 6.77
C LEU A 58 -4.96 0.55 6.84
N ALA A 59 -5.52 0.99 5.71
CA ALA A 59 -6.47 2.10 5.68
C ALA A 59 -7.49 1.93 4.55
N PRO A 60 -8.57 2.74 4.50
CA PRO A 60 -9.32 2.96 3.26
C PRO A 60 -8.36 3.32 2.13
N ALA A 61 -8.61 2.84 0.91
CA ALA A 61 -7.69 3.06 -0.21
C ALA A 61 -7.42 4.55 -0.44
N GLU A 62 -8.46 5.38 -0.46
CA GLU A 62 -8.34 6.83 -0.63
C GLU A 62 -7.45 7.48 0.44
N GLU A 63 -7.61 7.10 1.71
CA GLU A 63 -6.79 7.63 2.83
C GLU A 63 -5.34 7.15 2.73
N LEU A 64 -5.11 5.88 2.39
CA LEU A 64 -3.76 5.32 2.28
C LEU A 64 -2.93 6.02 1.19
N PHE A 65 -3.55 6.31 0.05
CA PHE A 65 -2.87 6.93 -1.10
C PHE A 65 -2.71 8.45 -0.92
N SER A 66 -3.63 9.12 -0.24
CA SER A 66 -3.56 10.57 -0.01
C SER A 66 -2.75 10.95 1.24
N ASN A 67 -2.79 10.13 2.28
CA ASN A 67 -2.15 10.38 3.57
C ASN A 67 -1.47 9.11 4.13
N PRO A 68 -0.46 8.55 3.43
CA PRO A 68 0.30 7.42 3.96
C PRO A 68 1.06 7.82 5.22
N LEU A 69 0.99 7.00 6.27
CA LEU A 69 1.57 7.31 7.58
C LEU A 69 2.86 6.54 7.83
N HIS A 70 2.92 5.25 7.46
CA HIS A 70 4.14 4.46 7.60
C HIS A 70 5.19 4.89 6.57
N SER A 71 6.44 5.03 7.02
CA SER A 71 7.60 5.42 6.19
C SER A 71 7.82 4.48 5.01
N TYR A 72 7.64 3.17 5.20
CA TYR A 72 7.65 2.19 4.12
C TYR A 72 6.55 2.44 3.07
N THR A 73 5.30 2.68 3.49
CA THR A 73 4.20 2.99 2.57
C THR A 73 4.48 4.28 1.79
N LYS A 74 4.99 5.32 2.45
CA LYS A 74 5.43 6.56 1.79
C LYS A 74 6.48 6.28 0.71
N THR A 75 7.44 5.42 1.01
CA THR A 75 8.49 5.00 0.08
C THR A 75 7.90 4.26 -1.12
N LEU A 76 7.03 3.27 -0.88
CA LEU A 76 6.33 2.52 -1.94
C LEU A 76 5.53 3.44 -2.86
N LEU A 77 4.70 4.33 -2.28
CA LEU A 77 3.89 5.26 -3.06
C LEU A 77 4.73 6.29 -3.82
N SER A 78 5.90 6.67 -3.30
CA SER A 78 6.83 7.55 -4.02
C SER A 78 7.37 6.92 -5.31
N ALA A 79 7.30 5.59 -5.44
CA ALA A 79 7.71 4.87 -6.64
C ALA A 79 6.63 4.87 -7.75
N ILE A 80 5.38 5.24 -7.46
CA ILE A 80 4.30 5.32 -8.45
C ILE A 80 4.63 6.41 -9.49
N PRO A 81 4.59 6.09 -10.81
CA PRO A 81 4.83 7.08 -11.85
C PRO A 81 3.77 8.20 -11.84
N VAL A 82 4.20 9.46 -11.96
CA VAL A 82 3.27 10.58 -12.06
C VAL A 82 3.01 10.89 -13.54
N PRO A 83 1.75 11.07 -13.99
CA PRO A 83 1.46 11.36 -15.40
C PRO A 83 2.09 12.65 -15.95
N ASP A 84 2.42 13.60 -15.06
CA ASP A 84 3.04 14.87 -15.42
C ASP A 84 4.57 14.70 -15.61
N PRO A 85 5.10 14.84 -16.84
CA PRO A 85 6.51 14.61 -17.14
C PRO A 85 7.45 15.65 -16.51
N VAL A 86 6.94 16.83 -16.12
CA VAL A 86 7.73 17.83 -15.40
C VAL A 86 7.87 17.44 -13.93
N ARG A 87 6.80 16.96 -13.31
CA ARG A 87 6.81 16.46 -11.92
C ARG A 87 7.61 15.16 -11.79
N GLU A 88 7.53 14.28 -12.79
CA GLU A 88 8.28 13.01 -12.80
C GLU A 88 9.79 13.25 -12.78
N ARG A 89 10.31 14.22 -13.56
CA ARG A 89 11.75 14.53 -13.58
C ARG A 89 12.26 15.15 -12.28
N ALA A 90 11.40 15.81 -11.53
CA ALA A 90 11.73 16.42 -10.24
C ALA A 90 11.60 15.44 -9.06
N ARG A 91 11.22 14.19 -9.32
CA ARG A 91 10.95 13.19 -8.29
C ARG A 91 12.22 12.82 -7.51
N LYS A 92 12.10 12.81 -6.19
CA LYS A 92 13.11 12.26 -5.28
C LYS A 92 12.58 10.93 -4.75
N LEU A 93 13.28 9.84 -5.06
CA LEU A 93 13.01 8.55 -4.44
C LEU A 93 13.31 8.68 -2.94
N GLN A 94 12.32 8.36 -2.11
CA GLN A 94 12.58 8.22 -0.67
C GLN A 94 13.26 6.87 -0.45
N VAL A 95 14.34 6.86 0.31
CA VAL A 95 14.99 5.62 0.72
C VAL A 95 14.40 5.24 2.07
N TYR A 96 13.90 4.02 2.15
CA TYR A 96 13.42 3.44 3.39
C TYR A 96 14.61 2.96 4.23
N GLU A 97 14.76 3.47 5.46
CA GLU A 97 15.72 2.95 6.44
C GLU A 97 15.03 1.87 7.28
N GLU A 98 15.64 0.69 7.37
CA GLU A 98 15.04 -0.56 7.89
C GLU A 98 14.68 -0.55 9.38
N ASP A 99 15.01 0.52 10.11
CA ASP A 99 15.00 0.57 11.57
C ASP A 99 13.60 0.59 12.22
N GLU A 100 12.51 0.65 11.44
CA GLU A 100 11.14 0.82 11.96
C GLU A 100 10.31 -0.48 12.08
N VAL A 101 10.75 -1.63 11.55
CA VAL A 101 9.93 -2.88 11.55
C VAL A 101 10.36 -3.88 12.63
N GLY A 102 10.79 -3.33 13.77
CA GLY A 102 11.03 -4.09 15.00
C GLY A 102 9.72 -4.56 15.67
N ALA A 103 9.83 -5.02 16.92
CA ALA A 103 8.66 -5.25 17.75
C ALA A 103 7.87 -3.93 17.89
N GLY A 104 6.64 -3.93 17.40
CA GLY A 104 5.76 -2.77 17.42
C GLY A 104 4.32 -3.18 17.65
N GLU A 105 3.47 -2.18 17.89
CA GLU A 105 2.04 -2.36 18.07
C GLU A 105 1.30 -1.84 16.84
N PHE A 106 0.34 -2.63 16.35
CA PHE A 106 -0.52 -2.22 15.25
C PHE A 106 -1.70 -1.45 15.80
N VAL A 107 -1.62 -0.12 15.71
CA VAL A 107 -2.55 0.78 16.40
C VAL A 107 -3.42 1.54 15.41
N GLU A 108 -4.69 1.73 15.77
CA GLU A 108 -5.59 2.63 15.05
C GLU A 108 -5.23 4.08 15.36
N VAL A 109 -4.84 4.85 14.34
CA VAL A 109 -4.39 6.25 14.48
C VAL A 109 -5.46 7.24 14.01
N LEU A 110 -6.30 6.81 13.07
CA LEU A 110 -7.53 7.46 12.62
C LEU A 110 -8.59 6.37 12.41
N PRO A 111 -9.90 6.69 12.41
CA PRO A 111 -10.95 5.69 12.19
C PRO A 111 -10.69 4.86 10.91
N GLY A 112 -10.48 3.56 11.08
CA GLY A 112 -10.20 2.63 9.98
C GLY A 112 -8.76 2.64 9.46
N HIS A 113 -7.88 3.49 9.99
CA HIS A 113 -6.47 3.63 9.61
C HIS A 113 -5.56 3.13 10.73
N PHE A 114 -4.88 2.02 10.47
CA PHE A 114 -3.99 1.34 11.39
C PHE A 114 -2.56 1.42 10.88
N VAL A 115 -1.61 1.64 11.80
CA VAL A 115 -0.18 1.76 11.49
C VAL A 115 0.61 0.96 12.52
N LEU A 116 1.60 0.21 12.06
CA LEU A 116 2.59 -0.41 12.95
C LEU A 116 3.48 0.69 13.51
N ARG A 117 3.44 0.89 14.83
CA ARG A 117 4.33 1.83 15.53
C ARG A 117 5.33 1.04 16.37
N PRO A 118 6.62 1.40 16.35
CA PRO A 118 7.60 0.78 17.24
C PRO A 118 7.22 1.05 18.70
N TYR A 119 7.49 0.09 19.60
CA TYR A 119 7.29 0.31 21.03
C TYR A 119 8.15 1.49 21.51
N LYS A 120 7.57 2.39 22.32
CA LYS A 120 8.33 3.47 22.97
C LYS A 120 9.39 2.86 23.89
N GLY A 121 10.63 2.84 23.45
CA GLY A 121 11.78 2.28 24.19
C GLY A 121 12.84 1.58 23.33
N GLY A 122 12.58 1.35 22.04
CA GLY A 122 13.55 0.73 21.13
C GLY A 122 14.50 1.71 20.44
N SER A 123 14.94 2.79 21.10
CA SER A 123 16.12 3.49 20.59
C SER A 123 17.29 2.50 20.67
N THR A 124 17.90 2.24 19.53
CA THR A 124 19.20 1.58 19.36
C THR A 124 20.26 2.34 20.16
N ASP A 125 20.27 2.11 21.47
CA ASP A 125 21.33 2.47 22.40
C ASP A 125 21.87 1.17 23.00
N GLU A 126 22.30 0.27 22.12
CA GLU A 126 23.18 -0.85 22.49
C GLU A 126 24.29 -0.94 21.43
N LYS A 127 25.11 0.11 21.39
CA LYS A 127 26.51 -0.04 21.00
C LYS A 127 27.25 -0.69 22.18
N ALA A 128 27.65 -1.94 22.00
CA ALA A 128 28.75 -2.55 22.75
C ALA A 128 29.61 -3.35 21.76
#